data_AF-A0A8J2A7L8-F1
#
_entry.id   AF-A0A8J2A7L8-F1
#
_cell.length_a   1.000
_cell.length_b   1.000
_cell.length_c   1.000
_cell.angle_alpha   90.00
_cell.angle_beta   90.00
_cell.angle_gamma   90.00
#
_symmetry.space_group_name_H-M   'P 1'
#
loop_
_entity.id
_entity.type
_entity.pdbx_description
1 polymer ?
#
loop_
_entity_poly.entity_id
_entity_poly.type
_entity_poly.pdbx_seq_one_letter_code
_entity_poly.pdbx_strand_id
1 'polypeptide(L)'
;MSPTKKMASSSPSMKTAKSAATKATAMKTSSVKAASKSVPVMKKDGAGKPKAKATAMKSEKKELAKPDFYLMKSEPLSRFEKAPSGKVCDMKYSIDDLIAEPSQTCDWDGVRNYLARNIMRSMKKGDKAFFYHSNAKPSGIVGIVEVMREAYPDKQQFDKDDPHYDAKSSKDSPTWDAVDIKFVRKLKRIIPLDELKNDAFLKKSMQLVQGNRAPSVSGVSKAEWDYIVGKLEGAK
;
A
#
# COMPACT_ATOMS: atom_id res chain seq x y z
N MET A 1 -29.91 -29.72 -33.25
CA MET A 1 -30.05 -29.09 -34.59
C MET A 1 -29.51 -27.66 -34.48
N SER A 2 -28.74 -27.19 -35.46
CA SER A 2 -28.23 -25.81 -35.49
C SER A 2 -29.33 -24.81 -35.85
N PRO A 3 -29.12 -23.50 -35.66
CA PRO A 3 -28.77 -22.72 -36.85
C PRO A 3 -27.62 -21.71 -36.65
N THR A 4 -26.76 -21.62 -37.66
CA THR A 4 -25.68 -20.61 -37.77
C THR A 4 -26.12 -19.40 -38.59
N LYS A 5 -25.76 -18.18 -38.18
CA LYS A 5 -25.65 -17.01 -39.08
C LYS A 5 -24.57 -16.05 -38.54
N LYS A 6 -23.32 -16.16 -39.01
CA LYS A 6 -22.68 -15.54 -40.21
C LYS A 6 -22.30 -14.06 -40.01
N MET A 7 -21.07 -13.73 -40.41
CA MET A 7 -20.39 -12.45 -40.18
C MET A 7 -20.86 -11.30 -41.09
N ALA A 8 -20.57 -10.07 -40.69
CA ALA A 8 -20.40 -8.91 -41.56
C ALA A 8 -19.20 -8.08 -41.07
N SER A 9 -18.47 -7.44 -41.99
CA SER A 9 -17.19 -6.76 -41.74
C SER A 9 -17.12 -5.41 -42.44
N SER A 10 -16.65 -4.36 -41.77
CA SER A 10 -16.24 -3.12 -42.43
C SER A 10 -15.34 -2.24 -41.54
N SER A 11 -14.12 -1.99 -41.99
CA SER A 11 -13.34 -0.80 -41.59
C SER A 11 -13.47 0.28 -42.65
N PRO A 12 -13.32 1.56 -42.28
CA PRO A 12 -12.73 2.56 -43.18
C PRO A 12 -11.42 3.14 -42.60
N SER A 13 -10.60 3.73 -43.47
CA SER A 13 -9.28 4.27 -43.13
C SER A 13 -9.25 5.81 -43.07
N MET A 14 -8.10 6.37 -42.68
CA MET A 14 -7.85 7.77 -42.33
C MET A 14 -8.05 8.79 -43.48
N LYS A 15 -8.30 10.06 -43.13
CA LYS A 15 -7.55 11.22 -43.68
C LYS A 15 -7.68 12.55 -42.90
N THR A 16 -6.55 12.97 -42.31
CA THR A 16 -5.97 14.34 -42.26
C THR A 16 -6.83 15.62 -42.12
N ALA A 17 -6.47 16.45 -41.13
CA ALA A 17 -6.49 17.93 -41.20
C ALA A 17 -5.29 18.51 -40.40
N LYS A 18 -4.90 19.78 -40.62
CA LYS A 18 -3.69 20.42 -40.04
C LYS A 18 -4.00 21.74 -39.31
N SER A 19 -3.33 21.99 -38.18
CA SER A 19 -2.75 23.29 -37.74
C SER A 19 -1.92 23.02 -36.45
N ALA A 20 -0.74 23.58 -36.12
CA ALA A 20 -0.07 24.87 -36.39
C ALA A 20 -0.78 26.08 -35.74
N ALA A 21 -0.15 26.98 -34.97
CA ALA A 21 1.20 27.05 -34.38
C ALA A 21 1.14 28.01 -33.14
N THR A 22 2.16 28.31 -32.34
CA THR A 22 3.61 28.01 -32.38
C THR A 22 4.05 27.59 -30.94
N LYS A 23 5.14 28.00 -30.25
CA LYS A 23 6.34 28.84 -30.47
C LYS A 23 7.47 28.34 -29.53
N ALA A 24 8.74 28.42 -29.93
CA ALA A 24 9.91 28.17 -29.08
C ALA A 24 11.07 29.10 -29.50
N THR A 25 11.91 29.53 -28.56
CA THR A 25 12.96 30.55 -28.81
C THR A 25 14.31 30.17 -28.21
N ALA A 26 15.31 30.08 -29.08
CA ALA A 26 16.76 30.22 -28.88
C ALA A 26 17.48 29.42 -27.77
N MET A 27 18.42 28.59 -28.19
CA MET A 27 19.56 28.14 -27.39
C MET A 27 20.51 29.32 -27.08
N LYS A 28 21.32 29.19 -26.02
CA LYS A 28 22.63 29.84 -25.97
C LYS A 28 23.69 28.90 -25.39
N THR A 29 24.83 28.84 -26.05
CA THR A 29 25.96 27.94 -25.74
C THR A 29 27.04 28.69 -24.97
N SER A 30 27.59 28.07 -23.91
CA SER A 30 28.92 28.42 -23.40
C SER A 30 29.56 27.26 -22.64
N SER A 31 30.65 26.73 -23.19
CA SER A 31 31.52 25.75 -22.55
C SER A 31 32.61 26.46 -21.73
N VAL A 32 32.83 26.05 -20.47
CA VAL A 32 34.04 26.43 -19.72
C VAL A 32 34.59 25.28 -18.86
N LYS A 33 35.60 24.63 -19.42
CA LYS A 33 36.91 24.26 -18.83
C LYS A 33 36.95 23.79 -17.36
N ALA A 34 37.40 22.55 -17.16
CA ALA A 34 37.75 22.01 -15.85
C ALA A 34 38.93 22.76 -15.19
N ALA A 35 38.96 22.76 -13.85
CA ALA A 35 40.06 23.28 -13.04
C ALA A 35 40.40 22.29 -11.92
N SER A 36 41.32 21.36 -12.21
CA SER A 36 41.92 20.48 -11.19
C SER A 36 42.77 21.30 -10.22
N LYS A 37 42.56 21.14 -8.90
CA LYS A 37 43.51 21.60 -7.88
C LYS A 37 44.16 20.40 -7.18
N SER A 38 45.46 20.51 -6.98
CA SER A 38 46.37 19.45 -6.55
C SER A 38 46.22 19.09 -5.07
N VAL A 39 46.34 17.80 -4.77
CA VAL A 39 46.57 17.28 -3.40
C VAL A 39 48.08 17.05 -3.23
N PRO A 40 48.75 17.64 -2.22
CA PRO A 40 50.14 17.33 -1.91
C PRO A 40 50.23 16.00 -1.16
N VAL A 41 50.99 15.04 -1.70
CA VAL A 41 51.35 13.80 -1.00
C VAL A 41 52.60 14.08 -0.15
N MET A 42 52.51 13.81 1.15
CA MET A 42 53.68 13.70 2.02
C MET A 42 53.67 12.39 2.82
N LYS A 43 54.87 12.01 3.27
CA LYS A 43 55.28 10.64 3.60
C LYS A 43 54.55 10.06 4.82
N LYS A 44 54.39 8.75 4.82
CA LYS A 44 54.18 7.96 6.04
C LYS A 44 55.54 7.56 6.59
N ASP A 45 55.80 7.94 7.84
CA ASP A 45 56.67 7.20 8.75
C ASP A 45 55.82 6.81 9.98
N GLY A 46 56.25 5.77 10.71
CA GLY A 46 55.32 4.91 11.47
C GLY A 46 55.29 5.05 13.01
N ALA A 47 54.75 4.00 13.64
CA ALA A 47 54.53 3.77 15.07
C ALA A 47 53.38 4.58 15.74
N GLY A 48 52.69 3.93 16.70
CA GLY A 48 51.58 4.50 17.48
C GLY A 48 50.20 3.95 17.12
N LYS A 49 49.83 2.77 17.66
CA LYS A 49 48.50 2.14 17.44
C LYS A 49 47.69 2.03 18.76
N PRO A 50 46.93 3.06 19.16
CA PRO A 50 45.91 2.89 20.19
C PRO A 50 44.80 1.98 19.66
N LYS A 51 44.44 0.93 20.41
CA LYS A 51 43.28 0.07 20.09
C LYS A 51 42.00 0.86 20.34
N ALA A 52 41.35 1.35 19.28
CA ALA A 52 39.99 1.83 19.38
C ALA A 52 39.08 0.69 19.88
N LYS A 53 38.53 0.83 21.09
CA LYS A 53 37.41 -0.02 21.53
C LYS A 53 36.23 0.32 20.65
N ALA A 54 35.74 -0.64 19.87
CA ALA A 54 34.47 -0.51 19.16
C ALA A 54 33.33 -0.53 20.20
N THR A 55 32.97 0.63 20.72
CA THR A 55 31.73 0.81 21.48
C THR A 55 30.57 0.50 20.55
N ALA A 56 29.95 -0.66 20.73
CA ALA A 56 28.76 -1.03 19.98
C ALA A 56 27.64 -0.04 20.30
N MET A 57 27.38 0.89 19.37
CA MET A 57 26.13 1.63 19.36
C MET A 57 25.00 0.63 19.24
N LYS A 58 24.37 0.30 20.37
CA LYS A 58 23.03 -0.30 20.35
C LYS A 58 22.15 0.69 19.61
N SER A 59 21.70 0.33 18.43
CA SER A 59 20.58 1.02 17.79
C SER A 59 19.36 0.79 18.68
N GLU A 60 18.98 1.83 19.43
CA GLU A 60 17.73 1.83 20.18
C GLU A 60 16.60 1.69 19.18
N LYS A 61 16.10 0.46 19.06
CA LYS A 61 15.03 0.06 18.17
C LYS A 61 13.75 0.68 18.71
N LYS A 62 13.54 1.98 18.42
CA LYS A 62 12.37 2.76 18.85
C LYS A 62 11.12 1.97 18.50
N GLU A 63 10.53 1.37 19.52
CA GLU A 63 9.37 0.51 19.36
C GLU A 63 8.22 1.39 18.88
N LEU A 64 7.66 1.03 17.71
CA LEU A 64 6.52 1.75 17.17
C LEU A 64 5.33 1.41 18.07
N ALA A 65 4.96 2.35 18.93
CA ALA A 65 3.87 2.18 19.90
C ALA A 65 2.65 1.57 19.21
N LYS A 66 2.19 0.42 19.73
CA LYS A 66 1.07 -0.32 19.14
C LYS A 66 -0.17 0.59 19.12
N PRO A 67 -0.85 0.78 17.98
CA PRO A 67 -2.10 1.52 17.95
C PRO A 67 -3.21 0.71 18.62
N ASP A 68 -4.25 1.38 19.12
CA ASP A 68 -5.42 0.74 19.73
C ASP A 68 -6.22 -0.07 18.69
N PHE A 69 -6.29 0.45 17.47
CA PHE A 69 -7.05 -0.09 16.34
C PHE A 69 -6.26 0.06 15.02
N TYR A 70 -6.82 -0.45 13.94
CA TYR A 70 -6.18 -0.44 12.62
C TYR A 70 -7.15 0.00 11.52
N LEU A 71 -6.63 0.28 10.33
CA LEU A 71 -7.40 0.45 9.09
C LEU A 71 -6.68 -0.30 7.97
N MET A 72 -7.45 -1.07 7.20
CA MET A 72 -6.96 -2.02 6.19
C MET A 72 -7.70 -1.77 4.87
N LYS A 73 -6.96 -1.49 3.80
CA LYS A 73 -7.49 -1.04 2.50
C LYS A 73 -7.50 -2.16 1.46
N SER A 74 -8.65 -2.37 0.82
CA SER A 74 -8.80 -3.24 -0.36
C SER A 74 -9.52 -2.50 -1.49
N GLU A 75 -9.63 -3.11 -2.67
CA GLU A 75 -10.30 -2.56 -3.85
C GLU A 75 -11.57 -3.39 -4.16
N PRO A 76 -12.80 -2.82 -4.07
CA PRO A 76 -14.03 -3.58 -4.29
C PRO A 76 -14.45 -3.68 -5.77
N LEU A 77 -13.70 -3.04 -6.68
CA LEU A 77 -13.93 -3.01 -8.12
C LEU A 77 -12.79 -3.73 -8.83
N SER A 78 -13.10 -4.39 -9.94
CA SER A 78 -12.10 -5.13 -10.73
C SER A 78 -10.97 -4.23 -11.25
N ARG A 79 -9.75 -4.65 -10.96
CA ARG A 79 -8.51 -4.03 -11.46
C ARG A 79 -7.50 -5.15 -11.69
N PHE A 80 -7.14 -5.35 -12.95
CA PHE A 80 -6.25 -6.44 -13.33
C PHE A 80 -4.77 -6.08 -13.15
N GLU A 81 -4.00 -6.96 -12.52
CA GLU A 81 -2.54 -6.92 -12.51
C GLU A 81 -1.95 -8.14 -13.21
N LYS A 82 -0.68 -8.03 -13.63
CA LYS A 82 0.03 -9.08 -14.37
C LYS A 82 1.17 -9.63 -13.53
N ALA A 83 1.07 -10.91 -13.18
CA ALA A 83 2.10 -11.65 -12.46
C ALA A 83 3.39 -11.83 -13.30
N PRO A 84 4.54 -12.09 -12.68
CA PRO A 84 5.81 -12.30 -13.39
C PRO A 84 5.81 -13.45 -14.41
N SER A 85 4.99 -14.49 -14.21
CA SER A 85 4.76 -15.56 -15.19
C SER A 85 4.09 -15.07 -16.48
N GLY A 86 3.39 -13.94 -16.40
CA GLY A 86 2.55 -13.37 -17.44
C GLY A 86 1.04 -13.60 -17.24
N LYS A 87 0.64 -14.40 -16.25
CA LYS A 87 -0.75 -14.58 -15.81
C LYS A 87 -1.36 -13.23 -15.41
N VAL A 88 -2.66 -13.07 -15.66
CA VAL A 88 -3.44 -11.88 -15.27
C VAL A 88 -4.39 -12.26 -14.14
N CYS A 89 -4.36 -11.48 -13.06
CA CYS A 89 -5.16 -11.68 -11.86
C CYS A 89 -6.03 -10.44 -11.62
N ASP A 90 -7.27 -10.61 -11.15
CA ASP A 90 -8.10 -9.49 -10.70
C ASP A 90 -7.81 -9.20 -9.21
N MET A 91 -7.56 -7.94 -8.87
CA MET A 91 -7.27 -7.50 -7.50
C MET A 91 -8.54 -7.12 -6.71
N LYS A 92 -9.74 -7.43 -7.25
CA LYS A 92 -11.02 -7.20 -6.59
C LYS A 92 -11.15 -8.03 -5.30
N TYR A 93 -11.27 -7.34 -4.17
CA TYR A 93 -11.74 -7.94 -2.92
C TYR A 93 -12.49 -6.94 -2.05
N SER A 94 -13.82 -7.06 -2.00
CA SER A 94 -14.72 -6.19 -1.24
C SER A 94 -15.04 -6.77 0.15
N ILE A 95 -15.83 -6.03 0.95
CA ILE A 95 -16.33 -6.55 2.23
C ILE A 95 -17.45 -7.59 2.03
N ASP A 96 -18.14 -7.53 0.90
CA ASP A 96 -19.18 -8.50 0.54
C ASP A 96 -18.57 -9.83 0.06
N ASP A 97 -17.40 -9.79 -0.56
CA ASP A 97 -16.61 -10.98 -0.86
C ASP A 97 -16.16 -11.65 0.46
N LEU A 98 -15.59 -10.90 1.42
CA LEU A 98 -15.25 -11.40 2.76
C LEU A 98 -16.47 -11.94 3.56
N ILE A 99 -17.66 -11.39 3.36
CA ILE A 99 -18.90 -11.88 3.99
C ILE A 99 -19.31 -13.25 3.43
N ALA A 100 -18.97 -13.55 2.18
CA ALA A 100 -19.27 -14.80 1.49
C ALA A 100 -18.21 -15.90 1.71
N GLU A 101 -17.00 -15.55 2.15
CA GLU A 101 -15.93 -16.53 2.46
C GLU A 101 -16.35 -17.53 3.55
N PRO A 102 -15.81 -18.76 3.55
CA PRO A 102 -16.02 -19.74 4.62
C PRO A 102 -15.65 -19.17 6.00
N SER A 103 -16.56 -19.27 6.96
CA SER A 103 -16.44 -18.63 8.29
C SER A 103 -16.26 -17.10 8.28
N GLN A 104 -16.54 -16.45 7.14
CA GLN A 104 -16.38 -15.01 6.90
C GLN A 104 -14.96 -14.51 7.20
N THR A 105 -13.96 -15.34 6.89
CA THR A 105 -12.56 -15.19 7.27
C THR A 105 -11.66 -15.38 6.05
N CYS A 106 -10.66 -14.51 5.87
CA CYS A 106 -9.66 -14.66 4.81
C CYS A 106 -8.26 -14.34 5.35
N ASP A 107 -7.22 -14.73 4.62
CA ASP A 107 -5.92 -14.13 4.78
C ASP A 107 -5.84 -12.74 4.13
N TRP A 108 -5.08 -11.85 4.76
CA TRP A 108 -4.82 -10.49 4.30
C TRP A 108 -3.38 -10.39 3.80
N ASP A 109 -3.20 -10.80 2.56
CA ASP A 109 -1.92 -10.89 1.85
C ASP A 109 -1.62 -9.62 1.02
N GLY A 110 -0.80 -9.73 -0.03
CA GLY A 110 -0.49 -8.66 -0.98
C GLY A 110 0.27 -7.44 -0.42
N VAL A 111 0.48 -7.34 0.89
CA VAL A 111 1.12 -6.17 1.50
C VAL A 111 2.62 -6.16 1.20
N ARG A 112 3.00 -5.33 0.22
CA ARG A 112 4.40 -5.07 -0.21
C ARG A 112 4.94 -3.71 0.24
N ASN A 113 4.52 -3.25 1.42
CA ASN A 113 5.02 -2.01 2.04
C ASN A 113 5.57 -2.30 3.45
N TYR A 114 6.83 -1.93 3.70
CA TYR A 114 7.53 -2.25 4.96
C TYR A 114 6.86 -1.65 6.21
N LEU A 115 6.25 -0.46 6.13
CA LEU A 115 5.54 0.13 7.25
C LEU A 115 4.23 -0.62 7.52
N ALA A 116 3.43 -0.88 6.47
CA ALA A 116 2.20 -1.67 6.57
C ALA A 116 2.45 -3.07 7.16
N ARG A 117 3.47 -3.79 6.66
CA ARG A 117 3.91 -5.09 7.18
C ARG A 117 4.33 -5.00 8.66
N ASN A 118 5.10 -3.98 9.05
CA ASN A 118 5.51 -3.81 10.44
C ASN A 118 4.31 -3.49 11.37
N ILE A 119 3.27 -2.84 10.86
CA ILE A 119 2.00 -2.60 11.57
C ILE A 119 1.20 -3.90 11.68
N MET A 120 1.16 -4.75 10.64
CA MET A 120 0.56 -6.09 10.73
C MET A 120 1.29 -6.99 11.74
N ARG A 121 2.63 -6.92 11.80
CA ARG A 121 3.45 -7.61 12.80
C ARG A 121 3.21 -7.16 14.25
N SER A 122 2.53 -6.03 14.50
CA SER A 122 2.12 -5.61 15.85
C SER A 122 0.69 -6.04 16.22
N MET A 123 -0.11 -6.51 15.26
CA MET A 123 -1.47 -7.00 15.50
C MET A 123 -1.47 -8.25 16.38
N LYS A 124 -2.49 -8.33 17.22
CA LYS A 124 -2.80 -9.44 18.13
C LYS A 124 -4.21 -9.97 17.90
N LYS A 125 -4.42 -11.25 18.20
CA LYS A 125 -5.74 -11.88 18.00
C LYS A 125 -6.81 -11.14 18.80
N GLY A 126 -7.89 -10.75 18.13
CA GLY A 126 -9.00 -9.97 18.69
C GLY A 126 -8.93 -8.45 18.44
N ASP A 127 -7.75 -7.92 18.05
CA ASP A 127 -7.61 -6.54 17.59
C ASP A 127 -8.57 -6.24 16.44
N LYS A 128 -9.07 -5.00 16.35
CA LYS A 128 -10.08 -4.62 15.35
C LYS A 128 -9.57 -3.58 14.37
N ALA A 129 -10.04 -3.70 13.14
CA ALA A 129 -9.66 -2.84 12.04
C ALA A 129 -10.88 -2.34 11.26
N PHE A 130 -10.78 -1.13 10.72
CA PHE A 130 -11.70 -0.63 9.71
C PHE A 130 -11.37 -1.25 8.35
N PHE A 131 -12.36 -1.91 7.74
CA PHE A 131 -12.29 -2.30 6.33
C PHE A 131 -12.57 -1.06 5.48
N TYR A 132 -11.60 -0.70 4.64
CA TYR A 132 -11.66 0.49 3.80
C TYR A 132 -11.69 0.11 2.31
N HIS A 133 -12.68 0.63 1.59
CA HIS A 133 -12.77 0.52 0.13
C HIS A 133 -12.00 1.65 -0.52
N SER A 134 -10.92 1.27 -1.21
CA SER A 134 -10.07 2.13 -2.03
C SER A 134 -10.35 1.92 -3.51
N ASN A 135 -9.92 2.86 -4.36
CA ASN A 135 -10.20 2.87 -5.81
C ASN A 135 -11.70 2.74 -6.18
N ALA A 136 -12.59 3.17 -5.28
CA ALA A 136 -14.04 3.05 -5.39
C ALA A 136 -14.72 4.43 -5.46
N LYS A 137 -16.01 4.44 -5.82
CA LYS A 137 -16.86 5.65 -5.87
C LYS A 137 -18.18 5.41 -5.11
N PRO A 138 -18.32 5.89 -3.86
CA PRO A 138 -17.30 6.51 -3.03
C PRO A 138 -16.21 5.52 -2.58
N SER A 139 -14.99 6.02 -2.36
CA SER A 139 -14.00 5.32 -1.52
C SER A 139 -14.25 5.71 -0.07
N GLY A 140 -14.06 4.82 0.89
CA GLY A 140 -14.39 5.09 2.30
C GLY A 140 -14.31 3.89 3.23
N ILE A 141 -14.59 4.10 4.51
CA ILE A 141 -14.73 3.02 5.50
C ILE A 141 -16.12 2.39 5.34
N VAL A 142 -16.18 1.05 5.26
CA VAL A 142 -17.42 0.31 4.99
C VAL A 142 -17.81 -0.70 6.08
N GLY A 143 -16.87 -1.07 6.95
CA GLY A 143 -17.14 -2.03 8.02
C GLY A 143 -15.97 -2.22 8.98
N ILE A 144 -16.15 -3.17 9.89
CA ILE A 144 -15.20 -3.57 10.93
C ILE A 144 -14.90 -5.06 10.77
N VAL A 145 -13.62 -5.38 10.90
CA VAL A 145 -13.07 -6.75 10.95
C VAL A 145 -12.23 -6.93 12.22
N GLU A 146 -11.93 -8.18 12.57
CA GLU A 146 -11.05 -8.53 13.67
C GLU A 146 -9.97 -9.53 13.25
N VAL A 147 -8.80 -9.43 13.88
CA VAL A 147 -7.66 -10.31 13.61
C VAL A 147 -7.88 -11.67 14.26
N MET A 148 -7.97 -12.73 13.45
CA MET A 148 -8.13 -14.12 13.89
C MET A 148 -6.79 -14.82 14.13
N ARG A 149 -5.74 -14.40 13.40
CA ARG A 149 -4.38 -14.94 13.48
C ARG A 149 -3.35 -13.84 13.30
N GLU A 150 -2.33 -13.87 14.16
CA GLU A 150 -1.19 -12.95 14.11
C GLU A 150 -0.28 -13.20 12.90
N ALA A 151 0.60 -12.23 12.62
CA ALA A 151 1.39 -12.21 11.38
C ALA A 151 2.19 -13.50 11.13
N TYR A 152 2.06 -14.03 9.92
CA TYR A 152 2.78 -15.21 9.44
C TYR A 152 3.21 -15.03 7.97
N PRO A 153 4.19 -15.79 7.45
CA PRO A 153 4.70 -15.60 6.09
C PRO A 153 3.62 -15.64 5.01
N ASP A 154 3.55 -14.57 4.22
CA ASP A 154 2.66 -14.47 3.06
C ASP A 154 3.00 -15.56 2.03
N LYS A 155 1.99 -16.26 1.50
CA LYS A 155 2.19 -17.35 0.52
C LYS A 155 2.47 -16.81 -0.89
N GLN A 156 1.82 -15.71 -1.28
CA GLN A 156 1.91 -15.10 -2.61
C GLN A 156 3.33 -14.64 -2.94
N GLN A 157 4.11 -14.21 -1.94
CA GLN A 157 5.47 -13.71 -2.16
C GLN A 157 6.41 -14.74 -2.84
N PHE A 158 6.05 -16.04 -2.80
CA PHE A 158 6.80 -17.13 -3.41
C PHE A 158 6.21 -17.63 -4.74
N ASP A 159 5.00 -17.20 -5.11
CA ASP A 159 4.30 -17.67 -6.32
C ASP A 159 4.50 -16.70 -7.50
N LYS A 160 5.05 -17.20 -8.61
CA LYS A 160 5.28 -16.42 -9.84
C LYS A 160 4.00 -16.16 -10.62
N ASP A 161 2.92 -16.87 -10.30
CA ASP A 161 1.58 -16.67 -10.81
C ASP A 161 0.77 -15.64 -9.99
N ASP A 162 1.38 -15.00 -8.99
CA ASP A 162 0.80 -13.88 -8.25
C ASP A 162 1.46 -12.52 -8.60
N PRO A 163 0.70 -11.41 -8.73
CA PRO A 163 1.26 -10.06 -8.91
C PRO A 163 2.22 -9.62 -7.80
N HIS A 164 2.05 -10.12 -6.58
CA HIS A 164 2.83 -9.77 -5.40
C HIS A 164 4.01 -10.71 -5.13
N TYR A 165 4.46 -11.48 -6.12
CA TYR A 165 5.73 -12.22 -6.07
C TYR A 165 6.93 -11.34 -5.67
N ASP A 166 7.83 -11.85 -4.82
CA ASP A 166 9.11 -11.19 -4.54
C ASP A 166 10.29 -12.14 -4.77
N ALA A 167 11.00 -11.91 -5.88
CA ALA A 167 12.17 -12.68 -6.29
C ALA A 167 13.34 -12.67 -5.27
N LYS A 168 13.30 -11.79 -4.27
CA LYS A 168 14.32 -11.68 -3.21
C LYS A 168 13.91 -12.39 -1.92
N SER A 169 12.68 -12.91 -1.84
CA SER A 169 12.17 -13.60 -0.66
C SER A 169 12.35 -15.11 -0.77
N SER A 170 12.73 -15.74 0.35
CA SER A 170 12.86 -17.20 0.46
C SER A 170 12.01 -17.74 1.62
N LYS A 171 11.69 -19.03 1.59
CA LYS A 171 10.92 -19.68 2.65
C LYS A 171 11.65 -19.67 4.00
N ASP A 172 12.98 -19.62 3.97
CA ASP A 172 13.86 -19.55 5.15
C ASP A 172 14.02 -18.12 5.69
N SER A 173 13.71 -17.09 4.86
CA SER A 173 13.81 -15.67 5.20
C SER A 173 12.66 -14.86 4.57
N PRO A 174 11.41 -15.12 5.00
CA PRO A 174 10.22 -14.45 4.46
C PRO A 174 10.27 -12.93 4.70
N THR A 175 10.01 -12.17 3.65
CA THR A 175 10.10 -10.71 3.64
C THR A 175 8.75 -10.06 3.96
N TRP A 176 7.66 -10.73 3.60
CA TRP A 176 6.28 -10.26 3.72
C TRP A 176 5.45 -11.24 4.54
N ASP A 177 4.40 -10.72 5.18
CA ASP A 177 3.54 -11.45 6.11
C ASP A 177 2.08 -11.11 5.85
N ALA A 178 1.21 -12.10 6.00
CA ALA A 178 -0.23 -11.96 6.05
C ALA A 178 -0.74 -12.08 7.50
N VAL A 179 -1.98 -11.68 7.74
CA VAL A 179 -2.75 -11.97 8.96
C VAL A 179 -4.09 -12.57 8.55
N ASP A 180 -4.69 -13.46 9.34
CA ASP A 180 -6.07 -13.88 9.08
C ASP A 180 -7.02 -12.84 9.70
N ILE A 181 -7.97 -12.31 8.92
CA ILE A 181 -9.02 -11.41 9.41
C ILE A 181 -10.40 -12.03 9.25
N LYS A 182 -11.34 -11.63 10.12
CA LYS A 182 -12.74 -12.05 10.06
C LYS A 182 -13.69 -10.86 10.09
N PHE A 183 -14.79 -10.98 9.34
CA PHE A 183 -15.91 -10.03 9.38
C PHE A 183 -16.53 -9.91 10.78
N VAL A 184 -16.73 -8.67 11.25
CA VAL A 184 -17.49 -8.38 12.48
C VAL A 184 -18.83 -7.75 12.14
N ARG A 185 -18.83 -6.66 11.36
CA ARG A 185 -20.05 -5.99 10.86
C ARG A 185 -19.74 -5.00 9.74
N LYS A 186 -20.74 -4.66 8.92
CA LYS A 186 -20.71 -3.41 8.13
C LYS A 186 -20.94 -2.20 9.04
N LEU A 187 -20.59 -1.01 8.55
CA LEU A 187 -21.07 0.25 9.13
C LEU A 187 -22.50 0.56 8.65
N LYS A 188 -23.27 1.35 9.41
CA LYS A 188 -24.63 1.82 9.04
C LYS A 188 -24.65 2.60 7.72
N ARG A 189 -23.56 3.31 7.42
CA ARG A 189 -23.30 4.07 6.19
C ARG A 189 -21.82 3.94 5.83
N ILE A 190 -21.50 4.05 4.56
CA ILE A 190 -20.10 4.27 4.13
C ILE A 190 -19.67 5.64 4.66
N ILE A 191 -18.49 5.72 5.29
CA ILE A 191 -17.87 6.99 5.67
C ILE A 191 -16.88 7.35 4.55
N PRO A 192 -17.24 8.24 3.60
CA PRO A 192 -16.45 8.48 2.42
C PRO A 192 -15.15 9.22 2.74
N LEU A 193 -14.13 8.99 1.92
CA LEU A 193 -12.82 9.63 2.04
C LEU A 193 -12.92 11.16 2.08
N ASP A 194 -13.87 11.74 1.36
CA ASP A 194 -14.03 13.20 1.29
C ASP A 194 -14.74 13.78 2.52
N GLU A 195 -15.45 12.98 3.32
CA GLU A 195 -15.90 13.35 4.67
C GLU A 195 -14.72 13.29 5.64
N LEU A 196 -13.99 12.17 5.65
CA LEU A 196 -12.78 11.97 6.47
C LEU A 196 -11.71 13.05 6.22
N LYS A 197 -11.54 13.46 4.96
CA LYS A 197 -10.64 14.55 4.54
C LYS A 197 -11.14 15.95 4.86
N ASN A 198 -12.44 16.13 5.15
CA ASN A 198 -13.00 17.45 5.46
C ASN A 198 -13.20 17.70 6.95
N ASP A 199 -13.36 16.64 7.74
CA ASP A 199 -13.46 16.71 9.20
C ASP A 199 -12.24 17.38 9.86
N ALA A 200 -12.49 18.32 10.78
CA ALA A 200 -11.45 19.15 11.40
C ALA A 200 -10.60 18.45 12.48
N PHE A 201 -11.07 17.32 13.01
CA PHE A 201 -10.34 16.49 13.95
C PHE A 201 -9.49 15.46 13.20
N LEU A 202 -10.09 14.70 12.26
CA LEU A 202 -9.38 13.67 11.50
C LEU A 202 -8.26 14.25 10.60
N LYS A 203 -8.44 15.47 10.06
CA LYS A 203 -7.35 16.26 9.42
C LYS A 203 -6.09 16.43 10.29
N LYS A 204 -6.23 16.35 11.62
CA LYS A 204 -5.18 16.65 12.60
C LYS A 204 -4.66 15.42 13.36
N SER A 205 -5.35 14.28 13.28
CA SER A 205 -4.95 13.02 13.93
C SER A 205 -4.63 11.91 12.93
N MET A 206 -5.41 11.79 11.85
CA MET A 206 -5.55 10.51 11.15
C MET A 206 -4.59 10.37 9.98
N GLN A 207 -3.68 9.40 10.09
CA GLN A 207 -2.66 9.10 9.08
C GLN A 207 -3.26 8.96 7.66
N LEU A 208 -4.49 8.43 7.55
CA LEU A 208 -5.24 8.27 6.29
C LEU A 208 -5.34 9.56 5.47
N VAL A 209 -5.50 10.72 6.13
CA VAL A 209 -5.82 12.01 5.46
C VAL A 209 -4.76 13.09 5.65
N GLN A 210 -3.77 12.88 6.54
CA GLN A 210 -2.69 13.83 6.82
C GLN A 210 -1.56 13.87 5.77
N GLY A 211 -1.36 12.80 4.99
CA GLY A 211 -0.17 12.66 4.14
C GLY A 211 -0.48 12.23 2.70
N ASN A 212 0.45 12.54 1.78
CA ASN A 212 0.30 12.33 0.33
C ASN A 212 -0.16 10.92 -0.08
N ARG A 213 0.27 9.87 0.66
CA ARG A 213 -0.26 8.50 0.52
C ARG A 213 -0.06 7.72 1.81
N ALA A 214 -1.14 7.53 2.57
CA ALA A 214 -1.14 6.60 3.69
C ALA A 214 -1.00 5.12 3.21
N PRO A 215 -0.31 4.23 3.96
CA PRO A 215 -0.12 2.83 3.60
C PRO A 215 -1.42 2.04 3.45
N SER A 216 -1.35 0.81 2.90
CA SER A 216 -2.51 -0.10 2.79
C SER A 216 -3.02 -0.59 4.14
N VAL A 217 -2.13 -0.72 5.13
CA VAL A 217 -2.46 -0.94 6.54
C VAL A 217 -1.87 0.21 7.37
N SER A 218 -2.69 0.86 8.17
CA SER A 218 -2.33 1.97 9.07
C SER A 218 -2.89 1.76 10.47
N GLY A 219 -2.25 2.35 11.48
CA GLY A 219 -2.81 2.42 12.83
C GLY A 219 -3.95 3.44 12.92
N VAL A 220 -4.82 3.26 13.90
CA VAL A 220 -5.93 4.14 14.28
C VAL A 220 -5.96 4.22 15.81
N SER A 221 -6.01 5.42 16.37
CA SER A 221 -6.10 5.61 17.82
C SER A 221 -7.53 5.39 18.33
N LYS A 222 -7.69 5.11 19.64
CA LYS A 222 -9.00 4.97 20.28
C LYS A 222 -9.90 6.19 20.03
N ALA A 223 -9.34 7.40 20.13
CA ALA A 223 -10.10 8.64 19.93
C ALA A 223 -10.70 8.75 18.52
N GLU A 224 -9.99 8.27 17.49
CA GLU A 224 -10.45 8.26 16.10
C GLU A 224 -11.48 7.17 15.84
N TRP A 225 -11.26 5.99 16.43
CA TRP A 225 -12.20 4.88 16.38
C TRP A 225 -13.55 5.26 17.00
N ASP A 226 -13.52 5.78 18.24
CA ASP A 226 -14.69 6.28 18.96
C ASP A 226 -15.40 7.40 18.18
N TYR A 227 -14.65 8.30 17.54
CA TYR A 227 -15.22 9.39 16.73
C TYR A 227 -15.90 8.89 15.46
N ILE A 228 -15.28 7.97 14.72
CA ILE A 228 -15.84 7.41 13.48
C ILE A 228 -17.07 6.56 13.78
N VAL A 229 -17.02 5.66 14.78
CA VAL A 229 -18.13 4.76 15.15
C VAL A 229 -19.25 5.49 15.90
N GLY A 230 -18.90 6.42 16.78
CA GLY A 230 -19.87 7.14 17.61
C GLY A 230 -20.56 8.30 16.88
N LYS A 231 -19.81 9.10 16.10
CA LYS A 231 -20.32 10.33 15.47
C LYS A 231 -20.57 10.17 13.98
N LEU A 232 -19.58 9.74 13.19
CA LEU A 232 -19.70 9.74 11.72
C LEU A 232 -20.63 8.62 11.21
N GLU A 233 -20.55 7.43 11.80
CA GLU A 233 -21.52 6.35 11.56
C GLU A 233 -22.91 6.66 12.17
N GLY A 234 -22.97 7.53 13.18
CA GLY A 234 -24.22 7.99 13.79
C GLY A 234 -24.94 9.10 13.00
N ALA A 235 -24.26 9.76 12.07
CA ALA A 235 -24.82 10.83 11.25
C ALA A 235 -25.84 10.28 10.22
N LYS A 236 -26.92 11.05 10.00
CA LYS A 236 -27.93 10.81 8.96
C LYS A 236 -27.57 11.61 7.71
#